data_AF-A0A6A4QNL2-F1
#
_entry.id   AF-A0A6A4QNL2-F1
#
_cell.length_a   1.000
_cell.length_b   1.000
_cell.length_c   1.000
_cell.angle_alpha   90.00
_cell.angle_beta   90.00
_cell.angle_gamma   90.00
#
_symmetry.space_group_name_H-M   'P 1'
#
loop_
_entity.id
_entity.type
_entity.pdbx_description
1 polymer ?
#
loop_
_entity_poly.entity_id
_entity_poly.type
_entity_poly.pdbx_seq_one_letter_code
_entity_poly.pdbx_strand_id
1 'polypeptide(L)'
;MGLLGKRFTYKLKKITRVALSRIAILKKQHKARCSYAKSDVVQFLNLGHHHHALLRVEQWIEEQNMLNIFVMIENCCNFLTERAEAVENNKLVYLSNLTRVS
;
A
#
# COMPACT_ATOMS: atom_id res chain seq x y z
N MET A 1 -23.45 11.80 -25.06
CA MET A 1 -22.10 11.26 -24.79
C MET A 1 -21.49 12.04 -23.63
N GLY A 2 -21.31 11.49 -22.41
CA GLY A 2 -20.64 12.31 -21.37
C GLY A 2 -20.61 11.89 -19.89
N LEU A 3 -21.07 10.69 -19.49
CA LEU A 3 -21.22 10.34 -18.05
C LEU A 3 -20.32 9.20 -17.53
N LEU A 4 -19.57 8.53 -18.41
CA LEU A 4 -18.76 7.36 -18.02
C LEU A 4 -17.31 7.69 -17.66
N GLY A 5 -16.77 8.82 -18.14
CA GLY A 5 -15.41 9.27 -17.83
C GLY A 5 -15.27 9.69 -16.36
N LYS A 6 -15.75 10.89 -16.00
CA LYS A 6 -15.50 11.54 -14.69
C LYS A 6 -15.74 10.64 -13.46
N ARG A 7 -16.60 9.62 -13.59
CA ARG A 7 -16.90 8.64 -12.55
C ARG A 7 -15.73 7.70 -12.25
N PHE A 8 -14.90 7.34 -13.22
CA PHE A 8 -13.73 6.47 -13.01
C PHE A 8 -12.64 7.19 -12.23
N THR A 9 -12.15 8.33 -12.72
CA THR A 9 -11.11 9.12 -12.02
C THR A 9 -11.54 9.46 -10.60
N TYR A 10 -12.77 9.92 -10.39
CA TYR A 10 -13.28 10.22 -9.05
C TYR A 10 -13.26 8.99 -8.13
N LYS A 11 -13.75 7.83 -8.61
CA LYS A 11 -13.75 6.59 -7.83
C LYS A 11 -12.33 6.11 -7.51
N LEU A 12 -11.43 6.16 -8.48
CA LEU A 12 -10.03 5.76 -8.30
C LEU A 12 -9.35 6.64 -7.26
N LYS A 13 -9.42 7.97 -7.42
CA LYS A 13 -8.89 8.95 -6.46
C LYS A 13 -9.48 8.77 -5.06
N LYS A 14 -10.77 8.42 -4.96
CA LYS A 14 -11.42 8.13 -3.66
C LYS A 14 -10.86 6.86 -3.01
N ILE A 15 -10.72 5.77 -3.76
CA ILE A 15 -10.22 4.49 -3.25
C ILE A 15 -8.75 4.61 -2.83
N THR A 16 -7.90 5.22 -3.68
CA THR A 16 -6.47 5.42 -3.38
C THR A 16 -6.29 6.26 -2.12
N ARG A 17 -7.06 7.34 -1.96
CA ARG A 17 -7.04 8.16 -0.74
C ARG A 17 -7.38 7.35 0.52
N VAL A 18 -8.44 6.54 0.49
CA VAL A 18 -8.82 5.68 1.63
C VAL A 18 -7.74 4.65 1.93
N ALA A 19 -7.14 4.06 0.89
CA ALA A 19 -6.05 3.10 1.05
C ALA A 19 -4.83 3.75 1.74
N LEU A 20 -4.40 4.93 1.28
CA LEU A 20 -3.30 5.68 1.88
C LEU A 20 -3.57 6.02 3.36
N SER A 21 -4.78 6.48 3.70
CA SER A 21 -5.15 6.76 5.10
C SER A 21 -5.08 5.51 5.98
N ARG A 22 -5.52 4.35 5.48
CA ARG A 22 -5.43 3.07 6.21
C ARG A 22 -3.98 2.62 6.37
N ILE A 23 -3.18 2.73 5.31
CA ILE A 23 -1.77 2.37 5.34
C ILE A 23 -1.01 3.22 6.37
N ALA A 24 -1.29 4.52 6.48
CA ALA A 24 -0.65 5.37 7.48
C ALA A 24 -0.87 4.86 8.92
N ILE A 25 -2.09 4.43 9.24
CA ILE A 25 -2.43 3.84 10.54
C ILE A 25 -1.71 2.51 10.74
N LEU A 26 -1.76 1.62 9.74
CA LEU A 26 -1.12 0.31 9.81
C LEU A 26 0.40 0.45 9.96
N LYS A 27 1.06 1.32 9.20
CA LYS A 27 2.50 1.59 9.33
C LYS A 27 2.87 2.03 10.75
N LYS A 28 2.06 2.84 11.41
CA LYS A 28 2.29 3.22 12.81
C LYS A 28 2.22 2.02 13.75
N GLN A 29 1.22 1.15 13.57
CA GLN A 29 1.08 -0.08 14.36
C GLN A 29 2.25 -1.04 14.15
N HIS A 30 2.61 -1.33 12.89
CA HIS A 30 3.73 -2.20 12.54
C HIS A 30 5.08 -1.65 13.03
N LYS A 31 5.31 -0.33 12.98
CA LYS A 31 6.51 0.29 13.57
C LYS A 31 6.58 0.11 15.08
N ALA A 32 5.46 0.23 15.79
CA ALA A 32 5.41 -0.03 17.23
C ALA A 32 5.74 -1.50 17.53
N ARG A 33 5.13 -2.44 16.79
CA ARG A 33 5.42 -3.89 16.93
C ARG A 33 6.88 -4.22 16.62
N CYS A 34 7.48 -3.61 15.60
CA CYS A 34 8.92 -3.74 15.34
C CYS A 34 9.76 -3.30 16.54
N SER A 35 9.41 -2.17 17.15
CA SER A 35 10.14 -1.65 18.31
C SER A 35 10.04 -2.59 19.50
N TYR A 36 8.85 -3.14 19.77
CA TYR A 36 8.64 -4.10 20.85
C TYR A 36 9.40 -5.40 20.58
N ALA A 37 9.28 -5.98 19.38
CA ALA A 37 10.01 -7.19 19.02
C ALA A 37 11.52 -7.02 19.19
N LYS A 38 12.08 -5.89 18.74
CA LYS A 38 13.51 -5.58 18.92
C LYS A 38 13.90 -5.46 20.39
N SER A 39 13.08 -4.81 21.22
CA SER A 39 13.31 -4.71 22.67
C SER A 39 13.31 -6.10 23.33
N ASP A 40 12.34 -6.94 22.97
CA ASP A 40 12.21 -8.28 23.54
C ASP A 40 13.37 -9.19 23.14
N VAL A 41 13.89 -9.08 21.91
CA VAL A 41 15.12 -9.77 21.49
C VAL A 41 16.27 -9.44 22.44
N VAL A 42 16.50 -8.15 22.73
CA VAL A 42 17.57 -7.73 23.64
C VAL A 42 17.37 -8.30 25.04
N GLN A 43 16.14 -8.24 25.57
CA GLN A 43 15.84 -8.80 26.90
C GLN A 43 16.06 -10.31 26.96
N PHE A 44 15.56 -11.06 25.97
CA PHE A 44 15.71 -12.52 25.95
C PHE A 44 17.17 -12.94 25.78
N LEU A 45 17.96 -12.22 24.97
CA LEU A 45 19.39 -12.50 24.85
C LEU A 45 20.13 -12.26 26.17
N ASN A 46 19.82 -11.18 26.90
CA ASN A 46 20.43 -10.90 28.20
C ASN A 46 20.08 -11.97 29.25
N LEU A 47 18.91 -12.59 29.15
CA LEU A 47 18.46 -13.68 30.03
C LEU A 47 18.93 -15.07 29.57
N GLY A 48 19.63 -15.18 28.43
CA GLY A 48 20.03 -16.46 27.84
C GLY A 48 18.88 -17.26 27.21
N HIS A 49 17.71 -16.65 27.01
CA HIS A 49 16.52 -17.27 26.44
C HIS A 49 16.56 -17.25 24.90
N HIS A 50 17.54 -17.95 24.32
CA HIS A 50 17.82 -17.90 22.88
C HIS A 50 16.64 -18.33 22.00
N HIS A 51 15.86 -19.34 22.41
CA HIS A 51 14.69 -19.76 21.64
C HIS A 51 13.63 -18.65 21.55
N HIS A 52 13.32 -17.97 22.66
CA HIS A 52 12.40 -16.84 22.65
C HIS A 52 12.95 -15.65 21.87
N ALA A 53 14.26 -15.38 21.97
CA ALA A 53 14.90 -14.35 21.16
C ALA A 53 14.72 -14.63 19.65
N LEU A 54 14.90 -15.88 19.22
CA LEU A 54 14.71 -16.29 17.83
C LEU A 54 13.27 -16.01 17.35
N LEU A 55 12.26 -16.42 18.13
CA LEU A 55 10.86 -16.16 17.79
C LEU A 55 10.55 -14.66 17.65
N ARG A 56 11.17 -13.81 18.48
CA ARG A 56 11.01 -12.34 18.38
C ARG A 56 11.74 -11.76 17.18
N VAL A 57 12.87 -12.32 16.76
CA VAL A 57 13.56 -11.94 15.51
C VAL A 57 12.69 -12.27 14.30
N GLU A 58 12.09 -13.46 14.26
CA GLU A 58 11.17 -13.85 13.18
C GLU A 58 10.00 -12.86 13.06
N GLN A 59 9.35 -12.54 14.18
CA GLN A 59 8.29 -11.52 14.18
C GLN A 59 8.81 -10.15 13.72
N TRP A 60 10.00 -9.72 14.17
CA TRP A 60 10.56 -8.43 13.73
C TRP A 60 10.75 -8.40 12.20
N ILE A 61 11.22 -9.49 11.60
CA ILE A 61 11.39 -9.62 10.14
C ILE A 61 10.04 -9.52 9.42
N GLU A 62 9.01 -10.22 9.90
CA GLU A 62 7.67 -10.15 9.32
C GLU A 62 7.10 -8.73 9.35
N GLU A 63 7.25 -8.04 10.48
CA GLU A 63 6.78 -6.66 10.65
C GLU A 63 7.55 -5.67 9.73
N GLN A 64 8.86 -5.87 9.54
CA GLN A 64 9.65 -5.10 8.57
C GLN A 64 9.21 -5.37 7.12
N ASN A 65 8.98 -6.63 6.77
CA ASN A 65 8.50 -7.00 5.44
C ASN A 65 7.14 -6.36 5.12
N MET A 66 6.23 -6.34 6.10
CA MET A 66 4.95 -5.64 5.96
C MET A 66 5.11 -4.14 5.73
N LEU A 67 6.06 -3.49 6.42
CA LEU A 67 6.37 -2.08 6.20
C LEU A 67 6.86 -1.82 4.76
N ASN A 68 7.69 -2.71 4.20
CA ASN A 68 8.16 -2.62 2.82
C ASN A 68 6.99 -2.79 1.83
N ILE A 69 6.09 -3.75 2.07
CA ILE A 69 4.88 -3.94 1.25
C ILE A 69 4.00 -2.68 1.25
N PHE A 70 3.82 -2.03 2.41
CA PHE A 70 3.05 -0.79 2.46
C PHE A 70 3.66 0.31 1.60
N VAL A 71 4.99 0.43 1.56
CA VAL A 71 5.67 1.39 0.67
C VAL A 71 5.37 1.08 -0.80
N MET A 72 5.40 -0.20 -1.20
CA MET A 72 5.04 -0.61 -2.57
C MET A 72 3.59 -0.23 -2.92
N ILE A 73 2.65 -0.44 -1.99
CA ILE A 73 1.23 -0.11 -2.20
C ILE A 73 1.03 1.41 -2.24
N GLU A 74 1.68 2.19 -1.38
CA GLU A 74 1.65 3.66 -1.42
C GLU A 74 2.12 4.18 -2.77
N ASN A 75 3.26 3.67 -3.26
CA ASN A 75 3.80 4.04 -4.57
C ASN A 75 2.82 3.71 -5.71
N CYS A 76 2.20 2.53 -5.67
CA CYS A 76 1.16 2.15 -6.63
C CYS A 76 -0.06 3.08 -6.56
N CYS A 77 -0.55 3.41 -5.35
CA CYS A 77 -1.69 4.30 -5.17
C CYS A 77 -1.40 5.72 -5.69
N ASN A 78 -0.19 6.22 -5.45
CA ASN A 78 0.25 7.54 -5.94
C ASN A 78 0.34 7.54 -7.47
N PHE A 79 1.00 6.55 -8.05
CA PHE A 79 1.10 6.40 -9.51
C PHE A 79 -0.27 6.29 -10.20
N LEU A 80 -1.18 5.46 -9.66
CA LEU A 80 -2.54 5.32 -10.18
C LEU A 80 -3.33 6.63 -10.09
N THR A 81 -3.11 7.41 -9.03
CA THR A 81 -3.75 8.71 -8.82
C THR A 81 -3.25 9.75 -9.82
N GLU A 82 -1.94 9.78 -10.07
CA GLU A 82 -1.31 10.66 -11.07
C GLU A 82 -1.76 10.34 -12.50
N ARG A 83 -1.93 9.04 -12.82
CA ARG A 83 -2.29 8.59 -14.18
C ARG A 83 -3.80 8.47 -14.42
N ALA A 84 -4.64 8.71 -13.42
CA ALA A 84 -6.08 8.49 -13.49
C ALA A 84 -6.75 9.14 -14.71
N GLU A 85 -6.42 10.41 -14.97
CA GLU A 85 -6.99 11.20 -16.08
C GLU A 85 -6.47 10.72 -17.44
N ALA A 86 -5.18 10.38 -17.53
CA ALA A 86 -4.58 9.86 -18.76
C ALA A 86 -5.17 8.50 -19.16
N VAL A 87 -5.40 7.60 -18.19
CA VAL A 87 -6.04 6.30 -18.44
C VAL A 87 -7.46 6.49 -18.95
N GLU A 88 -8.20 7.41 -18.36
CA GLU A 88 -9.57 7.73 -18.76
C GLU A 88 -9.63 8.29 -20.19
N ASN A 89 -8.76 9.26 -20.50
CA ASN A 89 -8.68 9.87 -21.82
C ASN A 89 -8.31 8.87 -22.92
N ASN A 90 -7.31 8.01 -22.68
CA ASN A 90 -6.93 6.97 -23.64
C ASN A 90 -8.08 5.98 -23.93
N LYS A 91 -8.87 5.62 -22.92
CA LYS A 91 -10.04 4.76 -23.10
C LYS A 91 -11.13 5.44 -23.96
N LEU A 92 -11.38 6.73 -23.74
CA LEU A 92 -12.33 7.49 -24.55
C LEU A 92 -11.88 7.60 -26.00
N VAL A 93 -10.58 7.86 -26.25
CA VAL A 93 -10.00 7.90 -27.60
C VAL A 93 -10.16 6.54 -28.30
N TYR A 94 -9.80 5.44 -27.65
CA TYR A 94 -9.93 4.09 -28.20
C TYR A 94 -11.37 3.76 -28.61
N LEU A 95 -12.35 4.05 -27.75
CA LEU A 95 -13.76 3.82 -28.04
C LEU A 95 -14.27 4.72 -29.18
N SER A 96 -13.82 5.97 -29.24
CA SER A 96 -14.20 6.90 -30.32
C SER A 96 -13.69 6.44 -31.69
N ASN A 97 -12.50 5.83 -31.73
CA ASN A 97 -11.92 5.27 -32.94
C ASN A 97 -12.69 4.04 -33.42
N LEU A 98 -13.14 3.17 -32.51
CA LEU A 98 -13.98 2.03 -32.86
C LEU A 98 -15.33 2.45 -33.46
N THR A 99 -15.96 3.49 -32.92
CA THR A 99 -17.26 3.99 -33.42
C THR A 99 -17.16 4.80 -34.72
N ARG A 100 -15.95 5.23 -35.13
CA ARG A 100 -15.73 5.95 -36.40
C ARG A 100 -15.45 5.01 -37.58
N VAL A 101 -15.13 3.75 -37.31
CA VAL A 101 -14.78 2.73 -38.32
C VAL A 101 -15.98 1.83 -38.66
N SER A 102 -17.12 2.02 -37.99
CA SER A 102 -18.40 1.35 -38.18
C SER A 102 -19.46 2.31 -38.71
#